data_AF-A0A2V9M8V9-F1
#
_entry.id   AF-A0A2V9M8V9-F1
#
_cell.length_a   1.000
_cell.length_b   1.000
_cell.length_c   1.000
_cell.angle_alpha   90.00
_cell.angle_beta   90.00
_cell.angle_gamma   90.00
#
_symmetry.space_group_name_H-M   'P 1'
#
loop_
_entity.id
_entity.type
_entity.pdbx_description
1 polymer ?
#
loop_
_entity_poly.entity_id
_entity_poly.type
_entity_poly.pdbx_seq_one_letter_code
_entity_poly.pdbx_strand_id
1 'polypeptide(L)'
;LKVPTASEEKGLGTGRFDNQLKFLASKDLRGTHFDFNAAALWIGRPLSLGYDRNAEGNLAFSHPVRGDLGLTGEIYGGTRLNNATPGFISTLWALTYKFSARLVVDAGLDVSLTAEAPHRKRFVMGFVYSLGELYPHLRGSARKD
;
A
#
# COMPACT_ATOMS: atom_id res chain seq x y z
N LEU A 1 -10.84 -10.92 5.21
CA LEU A 1 -10.75 -12.33 5.64
C LEU A 1 -9.86 -13.08 4.66
N LYS A 2 -8.78 -13.70 5.14
CA LYS A 2 -7.98 -14.65 4.37
C LYS A 2 -8.47 -16.05 4.71
N VAL A 3 -8.92 -16.81 3.71
CA VAL A 3 -9.30 -18.23 3.85
C VAL A 3 -8.11 -19.09 3.41
N PRO A 4 -7.72 -20.13 4.16
CA PRO A 4 -6.55 -20.94 3.84
C PRO A 4 -6.84 -21.94 2.72
N THR A 5 -6.86 -21.46 1.47
CA THR A 5 -7.11 -22.30 0.28
C THR A 5 -5.83 -22.69 -0.47
N ALA A 6 -4.68 -22.10 -0.11
CA ALA A 6 -3.40 -22.41 -0.72
C ALA A 6 -2.75 -23.66 -0.08
N SER A 7 -1.96 -24.39 -0.87
CA SER A 7 -1.27 -25.61 -0.42
C SER A 7 -0.22 -25.31 0.66
N GLU A 8 -0.37 -25.94 1.82
CA GLU A 8 0.61 -25.88 2.91
C GLU A 8 1.88 -26.67 2.57
N GLU A 9 1.72 -27.85 1.96
CA GLU A 9 2.83 -28.73 1.55
C GLU A 9 3.81 -28.01 0.60
N LYS A 10 3.30 -27.13 -0.27
CA LYS A 10 4.10 -26.32 -1.19
C LYS A 10 4.60 -25.00 -0.59
N GLY A 11 4.34 -24.74 0.70
CA GLY A 11 4.70 -23.49 1.37
C GLY A 11 3.94 -22.26 0.89
N LEU A 12 2.80 -22.44 0.20
CA LEU A 12 2.00 -21.33 -0.37
C LEU A 12 0.99 -20.76 0.62
N GLY A 13 0.77 -21.42 1.76
CA GLY A 13 -0.17 -21.01 2.79
C GLY A 13 0.21 -21.57 4.16
N THR A 14 -0.44 -21.03 5.20
CA THR A 14 -0.21 -21.43 6.60
C THR A 14 -1.27 -22.38 7.15
N GLY A 15 -2.28 -22.75 6.35
CA GLY A 15 -3.45 -23.51 6.84
C GLY A 15 -4.36 -22.72 7.79
N ARG A 16 -4.07 -21.43 8.02
CA ARG A 16 -4.78 -20.59 8.98
C ARG A 16 -5.56 -19.46 8.33
N PHE A 17 -6.70 -19.15 8.96
CA PHE A 17 -7.43 -17.93 8.69
C PHE A 17 -6.67 -16.71 9.22
N ASP A 18 -6.75 -15.61 8.48
CA ASP A 18 -6.38 -14.30 9.00
C ASP A 18 -7.56 -13.34 8.89
N ASN A 19 -7.69 -12.48 9.89
CA ASN A 19 -8.70 -11.43 9.90
C ASN A 19 -8.01 -10.06 9.89
N GLN A 20 -8.63 -9.12 9.20
CA GLN A 20 -8.18 -7.74 9.17
C GLN A 20 -9.39 -6.83 9.14
N LEU A 21 -9.33 -5.79 9.97
CA LEU A 21 -10.25 -4.66 9.92
C LEU A 21 -9.45 -3.45 9.43
N LYS A 22 -9.96 -2.73 8.42
CA LYS A 22 -9.31 -1.55 7.87
C LYS A 22 -10.17 -0.30 8.06
N PHE A 23 -9.52 0.80 8.40
CA PHE A 23 -10.06 2.15 8.32
C PHE A 23 -9.29 2.90 7.23
N LEU A 24 -10.02 3.58 6.35
CA LEU A 24 -9.46 4.33 5.23
C LEU A 24 -10.12 5.70 5.24
N ALA A 25 -9.32 6.75 5.12
CA ALA A 25 -9.81 8.12 5.01
C ALA A 25 -8.94 8.90 4.05
N SER A 26 -9.57 9.58 3.09
CA SER A 26 -8.86 10.37 2.08
C SER A 26 -9.42 11.78 2.01
N LYS A 27 -8.56 12.75 1.71
CA LYS A 27 -8.98 14.15 1.55
C LYS A 27 -8.05 14.93 0.64
N ASP A 28 -8.64 15.72 -0.25
CA ASP A 28 -7.91 16.72 -1.01
C ASP A 28 -7.79 18.03 -0.24
N LEU A 29 -6.56 18.55 -0.15
CA LEU A 29 -6.24 19.82 0.47
C LEU A 29 -5.25 20.58 -0.42
N ARG A 30 -5.68 21.73 -0.96
CA ARG A 30 -4.84 22.63 -1.76
C ARG A 30 -4.10 21.94 -2.92
N GLY A 31 -4.79 21.04 -3.62
CA GLY A 31 -4.23 20.30 -4.76
C GLY A 31 -3.35 19.11 -4.37
N THR A 32 -3.22 18.80 -3.08
CA THR A 32 -2.60 17.56 -2.59
C THR A 32 -3.69 16.59 -2.16
N HIS A 33 -3.62 15.36 -2.67
CA HIS A 33 -4.42 14.25 -2.17
C HIS A 33 -3.72 13.64 -0.96
N PHE A 34 -4.46 13.38 0.11
CA PHE A 34 -3.96 12.66 1.28
C PHE A 34 -4.77 11.39 1.49
N ASP A 35 -4.07 10.31 1.83
CA ASP A 35 -4.64 9.02 2.20
C ASP A 35 -4.11 8.59 3.56
N PHE A 36 -5.01 8.29 4.49
CA PHE A 36 -4.71 7.65 5.75
C PHE A 36 -5.34 6.27 5.78
N ASN A 37 -4.53 5.25 6.01
CA ASN A 37 -5.00 3.88 6.17
C ASN A 37 -4.50 3.32 7.49
N ALA A 38 -5.38 2.65 8.21
CA ALA A 38 -5.05 1.92 9.42
C ALA A 38 -5.68 0.53 9.38
N ALA A 39 -5.01 -0.45 9.96
CA ALA A 39 -5.51 -1.81 10.04
C ALA A 39 -5.20 -2.45 11.39
N ALA A 40 -6.15 -3.23 11.89
CA ALA A 40 -5.92 -4.20 12.96
C ALA A 40 -5.95 -5.60 12.35
N LEU A 41 -4.93 -6.41 12.62
CA LEU A 41 -4.79 -7.75 12.07
C LEU A 41 -4.78 -8.80 13.16
N TRP A 42 -5.39 -9.94 12.85
CA TRP A 42 -5.33 -11.18 13.60
C TRP A 42 -4.82 -12.26 12.65
N ILE A 43 -3.54 -12.60 12.79
CA ILE A 43 -2.83 -13.55 11.93
C ILE A 43 -2.80 -14.90 12.62
N GLY A 44 -3.30 -15.95 11.96
CA GLY A 44 -3.39 -17.27 12.57
C GLY A 44 -2.01 -17.89 12.79
N ARG A 45 -1.78 -18.45 13.99
CA ARG A 45 -0.48 -19.03 14.35
C ARG A 45 -0.23 -20.35 13.59
N PRO A 46 0.93 -20.54 12.92
CA PRO A 46 1.19 -21.77 12.16
C PRO A 46 1.24 -23.02 13.05
N LEU A 47 1.99 -22.95 14.16
CA LEU A 47 2.32 -24.10 15.02
C LEU A 47 1.52 -24.17 16.34
N SER A 48 0.50 -23.33 16.52
CA SER A 48 -0.33 -23.34 17.74
C SER A 48 -1.73 -22.80 17.49
N LEU A 49 -2.62 -22.96 18.47
CA LEU A 49 -3.95 -22.37 18.42
C LEU A 49 -3.90 -20.85 18.64
N GLY A 50 -4.87 -20.14 18.04
CA GLY A 50 -5.07 -18.71 18.22
C GLY A 50 -4.39 -17.82 17.19
N TYR A 51 -4.26 -16.54 17.54
CA TYR A 51 -3.81 -15.47 16.65
C TYR A 51 -2.71 -14.64 17.28
N ASP A 52 -1.72 -14.26 16.46
CA ASP A 52 -0.90 -13.10 16.74
C ASP A 52 -1.62 -11.83 16.24
N ARG A 53 -1.32 -10.69 16.85
CA ARG A 53 -1.99 -9.43 16.57
C ARG A 53 -0.97 -8.34 16.31
N ASN A 54 -1.19 -7.56 15.27
CA ASN A 54 -0.52 -6.29 15.07
C ASN A 54 -1.51 -5.24 14.56
N ALA A 55 -1.06 -3.99 14.59
CA ALA A 55 -1.69 -2.90 13.90
C ALA A 55 -0.74 -2.37 12.83
N GLU A 56 -1.28 -1.94 11.71
CA GLU A 56 -0.56 -1.30 10.61
C GLU A 56 -1.18 0.06 10.33
N GLY A 57 -0.36 0.99 9.87
CA GLY A 57 -0.83 2.32 9.51
C GLY A 57 0.07 2.99 8.48
N ASN A 58 -0.54 3.84 7.68
CA ASN A 58 0.18 4.75 6.80
C ASN A 58 -0.50 6.11 6.70
N LEU A 59 0.30 7.10 6.33
CA LEU A 59 -0.14 8.38 5.83
C LEU A 59 0.62 8.64 4.53
N ALA A 60 -0.13 8.74 3.44
CA ALA A 60 0.39 9.05 2.13
C ALA A 60 -0.15 10.39 1.63
N PHE A 61 0.60 11.00 0.72
CA PHE A 61 0.13 12.12 -0.06
C PHE A 61 0.58 11.99 -1.51
N SER A 62 -0.19 12.58 -2.42
CA SER A 62 0.16 12.74 -3.82
C SER A 62 -0.10 14.18 -4.26
N HIS A 63 0.87 14.78 -4.94
CA HIS A 63 0.81 16.18 -5.37
C HIS A 63 1.29 16.33 -6.81
N PRO A 64 0.53 16.99 -7.70
CA PRO A 64 1.03 17.37 -9.02
C PRO A 64 2.12 18.43 -8.85
N VAL A 65 3.30 18.20 -9.42
CA VAL A 65 4.44 19.12 -9.32
C VAL A 65 4.42 20.11 -10.47
N ARG A 66 4.42 19.60 -11.70
CA ARG A 66 4.39 20.42 -12.92
C ARG A 66 4.02 19.58 -14.13
N GLY A 67 3.05 20.06 -14.92
CA GLY A 67 2.60 19.35 -16.11
C GLY A 67 2.13 17.94 -15.75
N ASP A 68 2.80 16.95 -16.34
CA ASP A 68 2.50 15.53 -16.15
C ASP A 68 3.33 14.86 -15.04
N LEU A 69 4.18 15.61 -14.34
CA LEU A 69 4.98 15.14 -13.21
C LEU A 69 4.21 15.28 -11.89
N GLY A 70 4.16 14.21 -11.11
CA GLY A 70 3.65 14.16 -9.74
C GLY A 70 4.69 13.63 -8.75
N LEU A 71 4.48 13.95 -7.48
CA LEU A 71 5.25 13.46 -6.34
C LEU A 71 4.31 12.74 -5.38
N THR A 72 4.73 11.57 -4.91
CA THR A 72 4.07 10.82 -3.84
C THR A 72 5.04 10.61 -2.70
N GLY A 73 4.55 10.79 -1.47
CA GLY A 73 5.27 10.46 -0.26
C GLY A 73 4.39 9.65 0.68
N GLU A 74 4.98 8.71 1.40
CA GLU A 74 4.30 7.88 2.38
C GLU A 74 5.19 7.67 3.60
N ILE A 75 4.60 7.68 4.79
CA ILE A 75 5.18 7.09 6.00
C ILE A 75 4.27 5.95 6.41
N TYR A 76 4.84 4.77 6.61
CA TYR A 76 4.08 3.57 6.94
C TYR A 76 4.82 2.70 7.95
N GLY A 77 4.09 1.82 8.60
CA GLY A 77 4.67 0.91 9.57
C GLY A 77 3.66 -0.04 10.18
N GLY A 78 4.18 -0.86 11.08
CA GLY A 78 3.38 -1.81 11.83
C GLY A 78 3.95 -2.02 13.23
N THR A 79 3.07 -2.34 14.17
CA THR A 79 3.49 -2.79 15.49
C THR A 79 4.11 -4.19 15.40
N ARG A 80 4.85 -4.58 16.43
CA ARG A 80 5.33 -5.95 16.59
C ARG A 80 4.17 -6.93 16.46
N LEU A 81 4.36 -7.99 15.68
CA LEU A 81 3.41 -9.11 15.58
C LEU A 81 3.74 -10.19 16.61
N ASN A 82 5.01 -10.56 16.72
CA ASN A 82 5.53 -11.51 17.70
C ASN A 82 7.04 -11.30 17.89
N ASN A 83 7.71 -12.17 18.66
CA ASN A 83 9.14 -12.04 18.94
C ASN A 83 10.04 -12.16 17.70
N ALA A 84 9.59 -12.88 16.66
CA ALA A 84 10.32 -13.04 15.39
C ALA A 84 10.01 -11.92 14.39
N THR A 85 8.91 -11.19 14.58
CA THR A 85 8.44 -10.14 13.67
C THR A 85 8.28 -8.83 14.45
N PRO A 86 9.38 -8.07 14.63
CA PRO A 86 9.36 -6.77 15.29
C PRO A 86 8.53 -5.74 14.52
N GLY A 87 8.13 -4.69 15.22
CA GLY A 87 7.48 -3.54 14.60
C GLY A 87 8.49 -2.68 13.85
N PHE A 88 8.02 -1.89 12.89
CA PHE A 88 8.88 -1.05 12.08
C PHE A 88 8.17 0.20 11.58
N ILE A 89 8.96 1.18 11.15
CA ILE A 89 8.50 2.36 10.41
C ILE A 89 9.43 2.57 9.22
N SER A 90 8.85 2.90 8.07
CA SER A 90 9.54 3.22 6.82
C SER A 90 8.87 4.41 6.14
N THR A 91 9.56 4.96 5.14
CA THR A 91 9.01 6.02 4.28
C THR A 91 9.31 5.70 2.82
N LEU A 92 8.35 6.02 1.95
CA LEU A 92 8.49 5.90 0.50
C LEU A 92 8.35 7.28 -0.13
N TRP A 93 9.19 7.56 -1.12
CA TRP A 93 9.14 8.75 -1.96
C TRP A 93 9.20 8.33 -3.41
N ALA A 94 8.26 8.78 -4.23
CA ALA A 94 8.21 8.43 -5.64
C ALA A 94 7.84 9.62 -6.52
N LEU A 95 8.47 9.67 -7.69
CA LEU A 95 8.04 10.54 -8.79
C LEU A 95 7.23 9.71 -9.76
N THR A 96 6.14 10.29 -10.24
CA THR A 96 5.30 9.70 -11.29
C THR A 96 5.23 10.63 -12.48
N TYR A 97 5.30 10.09 -13.70
CA TYR A 97 5.20 10.86 -14.92
C TYR A 97 4.20 10.21 -15.89
N LYS A 98 3.19 10.97 -16.29
CA LYS A 98 2.21 10.54 -17.28
C LYS A 98 2.76 10.80 -18.69
N PHE A 99 3.28 9.76 -19.34
CA PHE A 99 3.78 9.83 -20.72
C PHE A 99 2.68 9.99 -21.76
N SER A 100 1.51 9.39 -21.52
CA SER A 100 0.34 9.52 -22.40
C SER A 100 -0.94 9.30 -21.61
N ALA A 101 -2.10 9.43 -22.26
CA ALA A 101 -3.38 9.09 -21.66
C ALA A 101 -3.48 7.63 -21.18
N ARG A 102 -2.57 6.74 -21.63
CA ARG A 102 -2.56 5.31 -21.27
C ARG A 102 -1.34 4.87 -20.51
N LEU A 103 -0.24 5.61 -20.53
CA LEU A 103 1.03 5.20 -19.93
C LEU A 103 1.46 6.17 -18.85
N VAL A 104 1.63 5.63 -17.65
CA VAL A 104 2.24 6.30 -16.50
C VAL A 104 3.46 5.47 -16.09
N VAL A 105 4.55 6.15 -15.75
CA VAL A 105 5.77 5.53 -15.20
C VAL A 105 6.04 6.13 -13.84
N ASP A 106 6.59 5.33 -12.94
CA ASP A 106 6.97 5.77 -11.61
C ASP A 106 8.35 5.22 -11.23
N ALA A 107 9.05 6.00 -10.40
CA ALA A 107 10.30 5.59 -9.77
C ALA A 107 10.37 6.17 -8.36
N GLY A 108 10.90 5.39 -7.43
CA GLY A 108 10.90 5.78 -6.02
C GLY A 108 11.98 5.12 -5.18
N LEU A 109 12.09 5.63 -3.97
CA LEU A 109 12.99 5.17 -2.93
C LEU A 109 12.18 4.92 -1.66
N ASP A 110 12.34 3.72 -1.11
CA ASP A 110 11.81 3.30 0.18
C ASP A 110 12.99 3.20 1.17
N VAL A 111 12.85 3.85 2.31
CA VAL A 111 13.89 3.98 3.34
C VAL A 111 13.33 3.61 4.69
N SER A 112 14.04 2.73 5.39
CA SER A 112 13.74 2.40 6.78
C SER A 112 13.98 3.58 7.70
N LEU A 113 13.04 3.82 8.62
CA LEU A 113 13.22 4.75 9.74
C LEU A 113 13.58 4.02 11.05
N THR A 114 13.35 2.70 11.13
CA THR A 114 13.73 1.83 12.26
C THR A 114 14.71 0.74 11.82
N ALA A 115 15.49 0.17 12.74
CA ALA A 115 16.48 -0.86 12.42
C ALA A 115 15.85 -2.20 12.00
N GLU A 116 14.61 -2.43 12.43
CA GLU A 116 13.80 -3.63 12.32
C GLU A 116 12.99 -3.69 11.02
N ALA A 117 13.04 -2.62 10.23
CA ALA A 117 12.34 -2.57 8.95
C ALA A 117 12.95 -3.56 7.93
N PRO A 118 12.16 -4.11 7.00
CA PRO A 118 12.60 -5.20 6.12
C PRO A 118 13.80 -4.87 5.24
N HIS A 119 13.96 -3.59 4.86
CA HIS A 119 15.02 -3.14 3.97
C HIS A 119 15.49 -1.73 4.33
N ARG A 120 16.79 -1.54 4.56
CA ARG A 120 17.35 -0.21 4.88
C ARG A 120 17.06 0.83 3.81
N LYS A 121 17.25 0.46 2.54
CA LYS A 121 16.98 1.25 1.35
C LYS A 121 16.55 0.32 0.22
N ARG A 122 15.50 0.68 -0.52
CA ARG A 122 15.03 -0.06 -1.70
C ARG A 122 14.63 0.93 -2.78
N PHE A 123 15.22 0.77 -3.96
CA PHE A 123 14.78 1.50 -5.16
C PHE A 123 13.66 0.70 -5.83
N VAL A 124 12.62 1.40 -6.28
CA VAL A 124 11.48 0.82 -7.01
C VAL A 124 11.27 1.59 -8.30
N MET A 125 10.85 0.89 -9.34
CA MET A 125 10.40 1.51 -10.59
C MET A 125 9.30 0.65 -11.22
N GLY A 126 8.37 1.32 -11.88
CA GLY A 126 7.18 0.69 -12.41
C GLY A 126 6.58 1.47 -13.57
N PHE A 127 5.61 0.86 -14.21
CA PHE A 127 4.74 1.54 -15.16
C PHE A 127 3.35 0.91 -15.14
N VAL A 128 2.35 1.73 -15.45
CA VAL A 128 0.97 1.32 -15.63
C VAL A 128 0.57 1.65 -17.05
N TYR A 129 0.10 0.63 -17.79
CA TYR A 129 -0.47 0.79 -19.11
C TYR A 129 -1.96 0.43 -19.10
N SER A 130 -2.81 1.42 -19.38
CA SER A 130 -4.26 1.21 -19.51
C SER A 130 -4.58 0.54 -20.85
N LEU A 131 -5.11 -0.69 -20.78
CA LEU A 131 -5.52 -1.47 -21.96
C LEU A 131 -6.85 -0.98 -22.57
N GLY A 132 -7.68 -0.30 -21.78
CA GLY A 132 -8.99 0.20 -22.23
C GLY A 132 -9.74 0.94 -21.13
N GLU A 133 -10.73 1.75 -21.54
CA GLU A 133 -11.64 2.44 -20.63
C GLU A 133 -12.80 1.51 -20.27
N LEU A 134 -12.83 1.02 -19.01
CA LEU A 134 -13.86 0.09 -18.54
C LEU A 134 -15.21 0.78 -18.26
N TYR A 135 -15.23 2.11 -18.11
CA TYR A 135 -16.45 2.88 -17.76
C TYR A 135 -16.63 4.15 -18.61
N PRO A 136 -16.82 4.02 -19.93
CA PRO A 136 -16.92 5.18 -20.83
C PRO A 136 -18.12 6.09 -20.54
N HIS A 137 -19.18 5.56 -19.92
CA HIS A 137 -20.41 6.29 -19.64
C HIS A 137 -20.33 7.22 -18.42
N LEU A 138 -19.44 6.94 -17.45
CA LEU A 138 -19.27 7.80 -16.26
C LEU A 138 -18.54 9.12 -16.59
N ARG A 139 -17.76 9.13 -17.68
CA ARG A 139 -17.01 10.30 -18.14
C ARG A 139 -17.91 11.42 -18.70
N GLY A 140 -19.10 11.08 -19.16
CA GLY A 140 -20.10 12.06 -19.64
C GLY A 140 -20.77 12.86 -18.52
N SER A 141 -20.82 12.31 -17.30
CA SER A 141 -21.45 12.96 -16.14
C SER A 141 -20.53 13.97 -15.46
N ALA A 142 -19.21 13.72 -15.43
CA ALA A 142 -18.23 14.58 -14.75
C ALA A 142 -17.79 15.81 -15.56
N ARG A 143 -18.30 16.01 -16.78
CA ARG A 143 -18.03 17.17 -17.64
C ARG A 143 -19.16 18.19 -17.69
N LYS A 144 -20.24 17.95 -16.94
CA LYS A 144 -21.35 18.89 -16.79
C LYS A 144 -21.29 19.49 -15.39
N ASP A 145 -20.27 20.32 -15.13
CA ASP A 145 -20.23 21.31 -14.05
C ASP A 145 -19.16 22.36 -14.44
#